data_AF-A0A0R3IH37-F1
#
_entry.id   AF-A0A0R3IH37-F1
#
_cell.length_a   1.000
_cell.length_b   1.000
_cell.length_c   1.000
_cell.angle_alpha   90.00
_cell.angle_beta   90.00
_cell.angle_gamma   90.00
#
_symmetry.space_group_name_H-M   'P 1'
#
loop_
_entity.id
_entity.type
_entity.pdbx_description
1 polymer ?
#
loop_
_entity_poly.entity_id
_entity_poly.type
_entity_poly.pdbx_seq_one_letter_code
_entity_poly.pdbx_strand_id
1 'polypeptide(L)'
;MKLINESGLWTTGPVPAPVPAVAVLEVSGAVLSWSIEALSDPPVISFTDAERADWMWRVLGEAGHVAVVEALRDRDPTEVIELSSVSVLPGSTDVLRRLALGHWFRRWWPASRRDGIAVLDRSVLDAELAVLTAAAEDYFTDDTLDADVAGLLAPHGAALGSHRDPRVDLLVARCRELADEIGLQWDSPDIWAARREDYALAAGSGDEARPLGAIAFGSVTIAWSDVPPGIFDAAEQNLGWAVVAENAAVTARVRAAISGPESSEGIPVSLRCGVFHAAGVLDADGGAVLPVFDAQERPAEEVPAWNADWSAMRVSVGAGGAGEPSGLRDRVRAFARSRLARPADDAFLAELLAAESDY
;
A
#
# COMPACT_ATOMS: atom_id res chain seq x y z
N MET A 1 11.70 -7.14 28.43
CA MET A 1 10.83 -7.51 27.30
C MET A 1 9.73 -8.43 27.80
N LYS A 2 8.53 -8.36 27.22
CA LYS A 2 7.38 -9.22 27.55
C LYS A 2 7.00 -10.02 26.32
N LEU A 3 6.78 -11.33 26.45
CA LEU A 3 6.31 -12.19 25.36
C LEU A 3 4.86 -12.61 25.62
N ILE A 4 4.02 -12.44 24.62
CA ILE A 4 2.59 -12.78 24.67
C ILE A 4 2.25 -13.59 23.42
N ASN A 5 1.49 -14.67 23.57
CA ASN A 5 0.98 -15.38 22.41
C ASN A 5 -0.30 -14.69 21.90
N GLU A 6 -0.26 -14.26 20.65
CA GLU A 6 -1.41 -13.70 19.95
C GLU A 6 -1.72 -14.57 18.74
N SER A 7 -2.91 -15.17 18.73
CA SER A 7 -3.39 -16.02 17.61
C SER A 7 -2.42 -17.15 17.21
N GLY A 8 -1.69 -17.72 18.16
CA GLY A 8 -0.73 -18.79 17.94
C GLY A 8 0.71 -18.34 17.70
N LEU A 9 0.97 -17.03 17.67
CA LEU A 9 2.30 -16.45 17.44
C LEU A 9 2.82 -15.72 18.68
N TRP A 10 4.08 -15.92 19.05
CA TRP A 10 4.69 -15.19 20.17
C TRP A 10 5.15 -13.81 19.73
N THR A 11 4.79 -12.78 20.50
CA THR A 11 5.06 -11.37 20.18
C THR A 11 5.71 -10.62 21.34
N THR A 12 6.58 -9.64 21.06
CA THR A 12 7.29 -8.84 22.10
C THR A 12 6.52 -7.63 22.64
N GLY A 13 5.34 -7.36 22.09
CA GLY A 13 4.59 -6.13 22.32
C GLY A 13 3.10 -6.33 22.06
N PRO A 14 2.29 -5.26 22.14
CA PRO A 14 0.87 -5.34 21.81
C PRO A 14 0.66 -5.62 20.32
N VAL A 15 -0.56 -6.06 19.97
CA VAL A 15 -1.05 -6.12 18.58
C VAL A 15 -0.57 -4.90 17.78
N PRO A 16 0.09 -5.10 16.62
CA PRO A 16 0.52 -4.01 15.76
C PRO A 16 -0.64 -3.12 15.28
N ALA A 17 -0.31 -1.90 14.85
CA ALA A 17 -1.26 -0.99 14.21
C ALA A 17 -1.91 -1.65 12.96
N PRO A 18 -3.10 -1.21 12.53
CA PRO A 18 -3.73 -1.74 11.31
C PRO A 18 -2.84 -1.50 10.08
N VAL A 19 -2.98 -2.35 9.05
CA VAL A 19 -2.12 -2.38 7.84
C VAL A 19 -1.74 -1.01 7.27
N PRO A 20 -2.66 -0.03 7.13
CA PRO A 20 -2.30 1.31 6.67
C PRO A 20 -1.30 2.09 7.55
N ALA A 21 -1.25 1.80 8.84
CA ALA A 21 -0.47 2.52 9.84
C ALA A 21 0.70 1.69 10.43
N VAL A 22 1.04 0.55 9.81
CA VAL A 22 2.15 -0.30 10.25
C VAL A 22 3.11 -0.58 9.09
N ALA A 23 4.40 -0.34 9.33
CA ALA A 23 5.49 -0.80 8.49
C ALA A 23 5.91 -2.19 8.95
N VAL A 24 5.97 -3.15 8.03
CA VAL A 24 6.23 -4.56 8.31
C VAL A 24 7.38 -5.07 7.46
N LEU A 25 8.26 -5.88 8.07
CA LEU A 25 9.36 -6.56 7.40
C LEU A 25 9.44 -8.02 7.85
N GLU A 26 9.42 -8.96 6.92
CA GLU A 26 9.71 -10.38 7.19
C GLU A 26 11.21 -10.65 7.14
N VAL A 27 11.76 -11.09 8.27
CA VAL A 27 13.15 -11.56 8.41
C VAL A 27 13.14 -13.06 8.76
N SER A 28 14.30 -13.72 8.73
CA SER A 28 14.35 -15.15 9.05
C SER A 28 13.76 -15.45 10.43
N GLY A 29 12.71 -16.27 10.47
CA GLY A 29 12.08 -16.70 11.71
C GLY A 29 11.21 -15.66 12.43
N ALA A 30 11.01 -14.45 11.88
CA ALA A 30 10.13 -13.46 12.49
C ALA A 30 9.60 -12.40 11.53
N VAL A 31 8.54 -11.72 11.97
CA VAL A 31 8.02 -10.50 11.35
C VAL A 31 8.24 -9.34 12.31
N LEU A 32 8.88 -8.27 11.81
CA LEU A 32 9.12 -7.03 12.56
C LEU A 32 8.09 -5.99 12.16
N SER A 33 7.45 -5.35 13.14
CA SER A 33 6.40 -4.35 12.91
C SER A 33 6.68 -3.06 13.65
N TRP A 34 6.57 -1.93 12.95
CA TRP A 34 6.64 -0.58 13.50
C TRP A 34 5.38 0.21 13.18
N SER A 35 4.87 0.97 14.14
CA SER A 35 3.89 2.01 13.82
C SER A 35 4.56 3.11 13.00
N ILE A 36 3.96 3.54 11.89
CA ILE A 36 4.49 4.65 11.09
C ILE A 36 4.47 5.97 11.87
N GLU A 37 3.59 6.08 12.86
CA GLU A 37 3.47 7.27 13.72
C GLU A 37 4.52 7.28 14.85
N ALA A 38 5.18 6.14 15.10
CA ALA A 38 6.15 5.97 16.19
C ALA A 38 7.37 5.15 15.73
N LEU A 39 7.92 5.47 14.55
CA LEU A 39 9.05 4.74 13.96
C LEU A 39 10.28 4.67 14.88
N SER A 40 10.48 5.64 15.77
CA SER A 40 11.62 5.62 16.71
C SER A 40 11.51 4.55 17.81
N ASP A 41 10.33 3.97 18.01
CA ASP A 41 10.12 2.90 18.99
C ASP A 41 10.73 1.57 18.51
N PRO A 42 11.12 0.67 19.44
CA PRO A 42 11.54 -0.67 19.06
C PRO A 42 10.42 -1.43 18.34
N PRO A 43 10.75 -2.36 17.41
CA PRO A 43 9.74 -3.15 16.73
C PRO A 43 8.98 -4.04 17.71
N VAL A 44 7.72 -4.31 17.37
CA VAL A 44 7.05 -5.54 17.80
C VAL A 44 7.63 -6.68 16.95
N ILE A 45 8.22 -7.67 17.62
CA ILE A 45 8.78 -8.86 16.99
C ILE A 45 7.79 -9.99 17.16
N SER A 46 7.34 -10.53 16.04
CA SER A 46 6.37 -11.62 15.96
C SER A 46 7.09 -12.87 15.44
N PHE A 47 7.36 -13.83 16.32
CA PHE A 47 8.21 -14.99 16.00
C PHE A 47 7.42 -16.06 15.25
N THR A 48 7.80 -16.34 14.00
CA THR A 48 7.29 -17.45 13.20
C THR A 48 8.07 -18.74 13.49
N ASP A 49 9.38 -18.62 13.68
CA ASP A 49 10.28 -19.68 14.11
C ASP A 49 11.51 -19.07 14.79
N ALA A 50 11.50 -19.06 16.12
CA ALA A 50 12.58 -18.43 16.89
C ALA A 50 13.93 -19.13 16.77
N GLU A 51 13.97 -20.42 16.40
CA GLU A 51 15.23 -21.15 16.20
C GLU A 51 15.93 -20.73 14.90
N ARG A 52 15.18 -20.22 13.92
CA ARG A 52 15.71 -19.70 12.64
C ARG A 52 16.13 -18.22 12.72
N ALA A 53 15.78 -17.51 13.79
CA ALA A 53 16.10 -16.11 13.97
C ALA A 53 17.53 -15.88 14.48
N ASP A 54 18.56 -16.34 13.75
CA ASP A 54 19.97 -16.21 14.16
C ASP A 54 20.36 -14.73 14.33
N TRP A 55 19.86 -13.83 13.48
CA TRP A 55 20.08 -12.38 13.57
C TRP A 55 19.70 -11.76 14.93
N MET A 56 18.88 -12.44 15.75
CA MET A 56 18.41 -11.94 17.04
C MET A 56 19.55 -11.61 18.00
N TRP A 57 20.72 -12.25 17.93
CA TRP A 57 21.87 -11.86 18.76
C TRP A 57 22.38 -10.45 18.46
N ARG A 58 22.21 -9.96 17.22
CA ARG A 58 22.58 -8.59 16.81
C ARG A 58 21.62 -7.55 17.40
N VAL A 59 20.38 -7.96 17.66
CA VAL A 59 19.28 -7.08 18.09
C VAL A 59 19.05 -7.12 19.60
N LEU A 60 19.19 -8.28 20.23
CA LEU A 60 18.93 -8.49 21.67
C LEU A 60 20.21 -8.77 22.47
N GLY A 61 21.36 -8.87 21.80
CA GLY A 61 22.60 -9.40 22.37
C GLY A 61 22.57 -10.93 22.50
N GLU A 62 23.75 -11.54 22.65
CA GLU A 62 23.90 -13.00 22.77
C GLU A 62 23.06 -13.59 23.92
N ALA A 63 23.12 -12.97 25.10
CA ALA A 63 22.34 -13.40 26.26
C ALA A 63 20.83 -13.25 26.03
N GLY A 64 20.41 -12.21 25.30
CA GLY A 64 19.00 -11.99 24.95
C GLY A 64 18.49 -13.02 23.95
N HIS A 65 19.28 -13.36 22.94
CA HIS A 65 18.96 -14.41 21.97
C HIS A 65 18.70 -15.74 22.69
N VAL A 66 19.65 -16.21 23.52
CA VAL A 66 19.51 -17.46 24.25
C VAL A 66 18.29 -17.43 25.18
N ALA A 67 18.08 -16.31 25.89
CA ALA A 67 16.93 -16.16 26.78
C ALA A 67 15.59 -16.28 26.04
N VAL A 68 15.47 -15.74 24.83
CA VAL A 68 14.24 -15.85 24.02
C VAL A 68 14.05 -17.27 23.50
N VAL A 69 15.08 -17.91 22.93
CA VAL A 69 14.98 -19.29 22.42
C VAL A 69 14.57 -20.26 23.54
N GLU A 70 15.21 -20.19 24.70
CA GLU A 70 14.87 -21.03 25.86
C GLU A 70 13.50 -20.67 26.46
N ALA A 71 13.11 -19.40 26.39
CA ALA A 71 11.79 -18.97 26.82
C ALA A 71 10.70 -19.58 25.95
N LEU A 72 10.88 -19.68 24.63
CA LEU A 72 9.84 -20.11 23.69
C LEU A 72 9.74 -21.65 23.51
N ARG A 73 10.74 -22.41 23.99
CA ARG A 73 10.74 -23.88 23.90
C ARG A 73 9.63 -24.51 24.75
N ASP A 74 8.77 -25.31 24.10
CA ASP A 74 7.70 -26.13 24.71
C ASP A 74 6.74 -25.39 25.66
N ARG A 75 6.36 -24.14 25.33
CA ARG A 75 5.50 -23.31 26.20
C ARG A 75 4.00 -23.42 25.92
N ASP A 76 3.24 -23.27 27.00
CA ASP A 76 1.79 -23.08 26.94
C ASP A 76 1.50 -21.70 26.31
N PRO A 77 0.73 -21.64 25.19
CA PRO A 77 0.34 -20.40 24.54
C PRO A 77 -0.44 -19.42 25.43
N THR A 78 -1.00 -19.87 26.56
CA THR A 78 -1.74 -18.98 27.47
C THR A 78 -0.83 -18.23 28.46
N GLU A 79 0.45 -18.58 28.54
CA GLU A 79 1.40 -17.94 29.44
C GLU A 79 1.87 -16.58 28.92
N VAL A 80 2.16 -15.69 29.88
CA VAL A 80 2.83 -14.42 29.63
C VAL A 80 4.24 -14.54 30.19
N ILE A 81 5.26 -14.34 29.35
CA ILE A 81 6.66 -14.49 29.77
C ILE A 81 7.29 -13.11 29.93
N GLU A 82 7.90 -12.86 31.09
CA GLU A 82 8.67 -11.63 31.32
C GLU A 82 10.18 -11.92 31.31
N LEU A 83 10.88 -11.24 30.41
CA LEU A 83 12.34 -11.29 30.26
C LEU A 83 12.92 -9.93 30.66
N SER A 84 13.11 -9.71 31.96
CA SER A 84 13.45 -8.38 32.52
C SER A 84 14.79 -7.83 32.07
N SER A 85 15.76 -8.68 31.70
CA SER A 85 17.09 -8.28 31.23
C SER A 85 17.22 -8.19 29.72
N VAL A 86 16.14 -8.45 28.97
CA VAL A 86 16.15 -8.47 27.50
C VAL A 86 15.48 -7.22 26.98
N SER A 87 16.19 -6.50 26.11
CA SER A 87 15.70 -5.32 25.39
C SER A 87 16.36 -5.25 24.01
N VAL A 88 15.67 -4.62 23.06
CA VAL A 88 16.27 -4.27 21.76
C VAL A 88 17.43 -3.30 22.00
N LEU A 89 18.60 -3.62 21.45
CA LEU A 89 19.80 -2.80 21.50
C LEU A 89 19.56 -1.51 20.69
N PRO A 90 19.88 -0.32 21.23
CA PRO A 90 19.69 0.94 20.50
C PRO A 90 20.38 0.94 19.14
N GLY A 91 19.67 1.36 18.09
CA GLY A 91 20.18 1.46 16.72
C GLY A 91 20.32 0.13 15.96
N SER A 92 20.21 -1.02 16.64
CA SER A 92 20.40 -2.34 16.04
C SER A 92 19.38 -2.69 14.94
N THR A 93 18.26 -1.98 14.90
CA THR A 93 17.16 -2.18 13.96
C THR A 93 16.97 -1.03 12.98
N ASP A 94 17.89 -0.05 12.92
CA ASP A 94 17.71 1.15 12.10
C ASP A 94 17.62 0.82 10.60
N VAL A 95 18.47 -0.09 10.11
CA VAL A 95 18.43 -0.56 8.71
C VAL A 95 17.14 -1.34 8.43
N LEU A 96 16.73 -2.22 9.33
CA LEU A 96 15.49 -3.01 9.19
C LEU A 96 14.25 -2.13 9.23
N ARG A 97 14.24 -1.11 10.08
CA ARG A 97 13.18 -0.12 10.14
C ARG A 97 13.09 0.67 8.84
N ARG A 98 14.23 1.09 8.28
CA ARG A 98 14.27 1.76 6.98
C ARG A 98 13.69 0.85 5.88
N LEU A 99 14.09 -0.42 5.84
CA LEU A 99 13.52 -1.41 4.91
C LEU A 99 12.01 -1.57 5.07
N ALA A 100 11.53 -1.76 6.30
CA ALA A 100 10.11 -1.88 6.60
C ALA A 100 9.31 -0.66 6.10
N LEU A 101 9.85 0.54 6.32
CA LEU A 101 9.24 1.78 5.85
C LEU A 101 9.23 1.87 4.32
N GLY A 102 10.31 1.49 3.65
CA GLY A 102 10.36 1.46 2.19
C GLY A 102 9.37 0.45 1.59
N HIS A 103 9.24 -0.74 2.19
CA HIS A 103 8.20 -1.69 1.80
C HIS A 103 6.79 -1.15 2.07
N TRP A 104 6.59 -0.38 3.15
CA TRP A 104 5.33 0.32 3.39
C TRP A 104 5.05 1.37 2.31
N PHE A 105 6.04 2.15 1.85
CA PHE A 105 5.88 3.04 0.68
C PHE A 105 5.45 2.26 -0.55
N ARG A 106 6.16 1.17 -0.85
CA ARG A 106 5.89 0.33 -2.02
C ARG A 106 4.52 -0.34 -1.97
N ARG A 107 4.05 -0.72 -0.78
CA ARG A 107 2.78 -1.45 -0.62
C ARG A 107 1.59 -0.53 -0.43
N TRP A 108 1.79 0.64 0.19
CA TRP A 108 0.68 1.32 0.84
C TRP A 108 0.62 2.84 0.58
N TRP A 109 1.70 3.48 0.14
CA TRP A 109 1.79 4.95 0.04
C TRP A 109 0.47 5.65 -0.41
N PRO A 110 -0.10 6.57 0.40
CA PRO A 110 -1.42 7.15 0.16
C PRO A 110 -1.37 8.30 -0.87
N ALA A 111 -0.98 7.99 -2.11
CA ALA A 111 -0.97 8.99 -3.19
C ALA A 111 -2.34 9.65 -3.34
N SER A 112 -2.35 10.98 -3.35
CA SER A 112 -3.56 11.79 -3.44
C SER A 112 -3.24 13.11 -4.12
N ARG A 113 -3.73 13.29 -5.35
CA ARG A 113 -3.55 14.57 -6.05
C ARG A 113 -4.32 15.69 -5.33
N ARG A 114 -5.48 15.35 -4.77
CA ARG A 114 -6.35 16.30 -4.06
C ARG A 114 -5.72 16.80 -2.76
N ASP A 115 -4.99 15.95 -2.06
CA ASP A 115 -4.36 16.28 -0.78
C ASP A 115 -2.88 16.70 -0.93
N GLY A 116 -2.35 16.78 -2.16
CA GLY A 116 -0.95 17.13 -2.41
C GLY A 116 0.02 16.06 -1.91
N ILE A 117 -0.32 14.79 -2.10
CA ILE A 117 0.56 13.65 -1.82
C ILE A 117 0.97 13.05 -3.16
N ALA A 118 2.15 13.45 -3.64
CA ALA A 118 2.71 12.97 -4.90
C ALA A 118 2.89 11.44 -4.92
N VAL A 119 2.81 10.86 -6.12
CA VAL A 119 3.12 9.45 -6.35
C VAL A 119 4.64 9.27 -6.25
N LEU A 120 5.09 8.24 -5.55
CA LEU A 120 6.52 7.90 -5.50
C LEU A 120 6.92 7.12 -6.75
N ASP A 121 8.05 7.47 -7.34
CA ASP A 121 8.60 6.74 -8.48
C ASP A 121 8.96 5.31 -8.06
N ARG A 122 8.25 4.34 -8.65
CA ARG A 122 8.40 2.93 -8.30
C ARG A 122 9.76 2.38 -8.68
N SER A 123 10.33 2.82 -9.80
CA SER A 123 11.60 2.33 -10.28
C SER A 123 12.74 2.76 -9.37
N VAL A 124 12.70 4.01 -8.89
CA VAL A 124 13.67 4.55 -7.93
C VAL A 124 13.50 3.88 -6.57
N LEU A 125 12.26 3.76 -6.07
CA LEU A 125 11.99 3.15 -4.77
C LEU A 125 12.43 1.67 -4.71
N ASP A 126 12.09 0.88 -5.72
CA ASP A 126 12.45 -0.55 -5.76
C ASP A 126 13.97 -0.72 -5.89
N ALA A 127 14.68 0.16 -6.61
CA ALA A 127 16.14 0.16 -6.67
C ALA A 127 16.80 0.50 -5.32
N GLU A 128 16.28 1.48 -4.59
CA GLU A 128 16.75 1.78 -3.23
C GLU A 128 16.51 0.61 -2.27
N LEU A 129 15.32 -0.01 -2.35
CA LEU A 129 14.99 -1.19 -1.56
C LEU A 129 15.94 -2.35 -1.87
N ALA A 130 16.25 -2.63 -3.14
CA ALA A 130 17.18 -3.69 -3.52
C ALA A 130 18.56 -3.50 -2.87
N VAL A 131 19.10 -2.28 -2.91
CA VAL A 131 20.40 -1.96 -2.29
C VAL A 131 20.33 -2.10 -0.75
N LEU A 132 19.24 -1.65 -0.13
CA LEU A 132 19.06 -1.79 1.31
C LEU A 132 18.90 -3.26 1.75
N THR A 133 18.19 -4.07 0.95
CA THR A 133 17.96 -5.49 1.22
C THR A 133 19.28 -6.25 1.13
N ALA A 134 20.10 -5.99 0.10
CA ALA A 134 21.43 -6.56 -0.03
C ALA A 134 22.34 -6.19 1.16
N ALA A 135 22.30 -4.92 1.61
CA ALA A 135 23.07 -4.49 2.78
C ALA A 135 22.59 -5.13 4.11
N ALA A 136 21.40 -5.74 4.13
CA ALA A 136 20.81 -6.42 5.27
C ALA A 136 20.70 -7.95 5.07
N GLU A 137 21.44 -8.53 4.12
CA GLU A 137 21.38 -9.96 3.78
C GLU A 137 21.52 -10.90 5.00
N ASP A 138 22.32 -10.51 5.99
CA ASP A 138 22.54 -11.26 7.22
C ASP A 138 21.27 -11.48 8.08
N TYR A 139 20.19 -10.74 7.82
CA TYR A 139 18.90 -10.90 8.49
C TYR A 139 17.94 -11.83 7.72
N PHE A 140 18.31 -12.20 6.49
CA PHE A 140 17.53 -13.03 5.55
C PHE A 140 18.29 -14.32 5.21
N THR A 141 18.59 -15.12 6.23
CA THR A 141 19.20 -16.46 6.08
C THR A 141 18.33 -17.47 5.31
N ASP A 142 17.08 -17.12 5.03
CA ASP A 142 16.08 -17.94 4.34
C ASP A 142 15.43 -17.14 3.20
N ASP A 143 14.73 -17.84 2.30
CA ASP A 143 13.89 -17.20 1.29
C ASP A 143 12.67 -16.57 1.97
N THR A 144 12.74 -15.25 2.23
CA THR A 144 11.64 -14.46 2.83
C THR A 144 10.97 -13.58 1.77
N LEU A 145 9.73 -13.16 2.03
CA LEU A 145 8.94 -12.33 1.11
C LEU A 145 9.64 -11.00 0.75
N ASP A 146 10.42 -10.46 1.69
CA ASP A 146 11.06 -9.15 1.59
C ASP A 146 12.54 -9.22 1.15
N ALA A 147 13.09 -10.42 0.91
CA ALA A 147 14.48 -10.64 0.53
C ALA A 147 14.74 -10.65 -0.99
N ASP A 148 13.71 -10.61 -1.84
CA ASP A 148 13.83 -10.78 -3.29
C ASP A 148 14.42 -9.54 -4.01
N VAL A 149 15.75 -9.42 -3.96
CA VAL A 149 16.52 -8.38 -4.68
C VAL A 149 16.31 -8.46 -6.20
N ALA A 150 16.26 -9.68 -6.76
CA ALA A 150 16.14 -9.86 -8.21
C ALA A 150 14.77 -9.38 -8.72
N GLY A 151 13.69 -9.71 -8.00
CA GLY A 151 12.34 -9.24 -8.29
C GLY A 151 12.17 -7.73 -8.14
N LEU A 152 12.94 -7.09 -7.25
CA LEU A 152 12.98 -5.63 -7.14
C LEU A 152 13.70 -4.98 -8.33
N LEU A 153 14.80 -5.53 -8.82
CA LEU A 153 15.60 -4.89 -9.89
C LEU A 153 15.10 -5.18 -11.31
N ALA A 154 14.72 -6.43 -11.59
CA ALA A 154 14.44 -6.91 -12.94
C ALA A 154 13.48 -6.01 -13.77
N PRO A 155 12.40 -5.42 -13.21
CA PRO A 155 11.44 -4.64 -14.00
C PRO A 155 11.94 -3.26 -14.44
N HIS A 156 13.02 -2.72 -13.86
CA HIS A 156 13.25 -1.27 -13.81
C HIS A 156 14.44 -0.73 -14.60
N GLY A 157 15.25 -1.58 -15.24
CA GLY A 157 16.49 -1.15 -15.92
C GLY A 157 16.29 -0.02 -16.94
N ALA A 158 15.27 -0.14 -17.79
CA ALA A 158 14.95 0.88 -18.80
C ALA A 158 14.37 2.18 -18.19
N ALA A 159 13.50 2.05 -17.18
CA ALA A 159 12.88 3.19 -16.50
C ALA A 159 13.93 4.06 -15.81
N LEU A 160 14.82 3.43 -15.04
CA LEU A 160 15.90 4.12 -14.32
C LEU A 160 16.88 4.84 -15.26
N GLY A 161 17.20 4.27 -16.42
CA GLY A 161 18.04 4.92 -17.44
C GLY A 161 17.44 6.17 -18.08
N SER A 162 16.14 6.40 -17.92
CA SER A 162 15.46 7.59 -18.46
C SER A 162 15.59 8.82 -17.56
N HIS A 163 15.93 8.64 -16.28
CA HIS A 163 16.12 9.75 -15.35
C HIS A 163 17.32 10.63 -15.73
N ARG A 164 17.27 11.90 -15.29
CA ARG A 164 18.32 12.90 -15.51
C ARG A 164 18.73 13.54 -14.18
N ASP A 165 18.89 12.72 -13.15
CA ASP A 165 19.29 13.14 -11.80
C ASP A 165 20.57 12.39 -11.39
N PRO A 166 21.65 13.09 -10.98
CA PRO A 166 22.92 12.46 -10.64
C PRO A 166 22.84 11.52 -9.42
N ARG A 167 21.85 11.70 -8.54
CA ARG A 167 21.59 10.79 -7.41
C ARG A 167 21.01 9.47 -7.90
N VAL A 168 20.18 9.50 -8.94
CA VAL A 168 19.65 8.30 -9.60
C VAL A 168 20.78 7.58 -10.34
N ASP A 169 21.68 8.31 -11.02
CA ASP A 169 22.86 7.69 -11.66
C ASP A 169 23.74 6.91 -10.67
N LEU A 170 23.95 7.45 -9.47
CA LEU A 170 24.69 6.77 -8.39
C LEU A 170 23.96 5.51 -7.90
N LEU A 171 22.64 5.58 -7.74
CA LEU A 171 21.83 4.42 -7.36
C LEU A 171 21.90 3.33 -8.43
N VAL A 172 21.75 3.70 -9.70
CA VAL A 172 21.84 2.77 -10.83
C VAL A 172 23.21 2.10 -10.88
N ALA A 173 24.30 2.81 -10.61
CA ALA A 173 25.63 2.21 -10.54
C ALA A 173 25.70 1.08 -9.48
N ARG A 174 25.16 1.32 -8.28
CA ARG A 174 25.09 0.29 -7.22
C ARG A 174 24.20 -0.89 -7.61
N CYS A 175 23.07 -0.62 -8.26
CA CYS A 175 22.18 -1.67 -8.74
C CYS A 175 22.82 -2.53 -9.82
N ARG A 176 23.71 -1.98 -10.67
CA ARG A 176 24.49 -2.77 -11.65
C ARG A 176 25.46 -3.70 -10.95
N GLU A 177 26.22 -3.19 -9.97
CA GLU A 177 27.13 -4.01 -9.17
C GLU A 177 26.37 -5.16 -8.50
N LEU A 178 25.23 -4.86 -7.88
CA LEU A 178 24.37 -5.86 -7.25
C LEU A 178 23.79 -6.86 -8.25
N ALA A 179 23.35 -6.40 -9.43
CA ALA A 179 22.84 -7.27 -10.49
C ALA A 179 23.92 -8.25 -10.99
N ASP A 180 25.16 -7.78 -11.16
CA ASP A 180 26.29 -8.62 -11.53
C ASP A 180 26.61 -9.67 -10.46
N GLU A 181 26.57 -9.30 -9.17
CA GLU A 181 26.80 -10.20 -8.04
C GLU A 181 25.78 -11.35 -7.99
N ILE A 182 24.50 -11.06 -8.26
CA ILE A 182 23.42 -12.06 -8.26
C ILE A 182 23.21 -12.73 -9.64
N GLY A 183 24.00 -12.36 -10.66
CA GLY A 183 23.91 -12.89 -12.02
C GLY A 183 22.68 -12.45 -12.82
N LEU A 184 22.04 -11.34 -12.45
CA LEU A 184 20.88 -10.76 -13.13
C LEU A 184 21.31 -9.98 -14.39
N GLN A 185 20.78 -10.34 -15.55
CA GLN A 185 21.01 -9.63 -16.81
C GLN A 185 20.17 -8.34 -16.87
N TRP A 186 20.61 -7.29 -16.16
CA TRP A 186 19.80 -6.08 -15.95
C TRP A 186 19.87 -5.05 -17.09
N ASP A 187 21.02 -4.93 -17.75
CA ASP A 187 21.24 -3.98 -18.85
C ASP A 187 20.78 -4.52 -20.23
N SER A 188 20.00 -5.60 -20.28
CA SER A 188 19.50 -6.11 -21.57
C SER A 188 18.55 -5.06 -22.18
N PRO A 189 18.86 -4.53 -23.38
CA PRO A 189 18.00 -3.55 -24.03
C PRO A 189 16.74 -4.26 -24.49
N ASP A 190 15.73 -4.31 -23.62
CA ASP A 190 14.42 -4.74 -24.05
C ASP A 190 13.94 -3.71 -25.07
N ILE A 191 13.73 -4.19 -26.29
CA ILE A 191 13.43 -3.39 -27.47
C ILE A 191 12.21 -2.54 -27.12
N TRP A 192 12.40 -1.21 -27.09
CA TRP A 192 11.35 -0.20 -26.89
C TRP A 192 9.99 -0.66 -27.43
N ALA A 193 9.17 -1.28 -26.57
CA ALA A 193 7.75 -1.07 -26.65
C ALA A 193 7.57 0.33 -26.08
N ALA A 194 7.68 1.34 -26.95
CA ALA A 194 7.23 2.68 -26.62
C ALA A 194 5.78 2.54 -26.17
N ARG A 195 5.57 2.47 -24.85
CA ARG A 195 4.23 2.45 -24.27
C ARG A 195 3.63 3.78 -24.66
N ARG A 196 2.57 3.67 -25.44
CA ARG A 196 1.85 4.75 -26.10
C ARG A 196 1.01 5.49 -25.05
N GLU A 197 1.66 5.99 -24.01
CA GLU A 197 1.02 6.57 -22.83
C GLU A 197 1.34 8.07 -22.68
N ASP A 198 2.32 8.57 -23.44
CA ASP A 198 2.76 9.99 -23.40
C ASP A 198 1.84 10.99 -24.13
N TYR A 199 0.58 10.63 -24.39
CA TYR A 199 -0.42 11.56 -24.90
C TYR A 199 -1.73 11.48 -24.11
N ALA A 200 -1.65 11.53 -22.78
CA ALA A 200 -2.80 11.92 -21.97
C ALA A 200 -2.79 13.45 -21.82
N LEU A 201 -3.48 14.13 -22.73
CA LEU A 201 -3.81 15.55 -22.57
C LEU A 201 -4.59 15.67 -21.26
N ALA A 202 -4.04 16.40 -20.28
CA ALA A 202 -4.70 16.66 -19.01
C ALA A 202 -6.00 17.45 -19.27
N ALA A 203 -7.10 16.73 -19.46
CA ALA A 203 -8.42 17.29 -19.19
C ALA A 203 -8.42 17.54 -17.68
N GLY A 204 -8.23 18.81 -17.29
CA GLY A 204 -8.34 19.21 -15.91
C GLY A 204 -9.59 18.60 -15.30
N SER A 205 -9.45 18.05 -14.09
CA SER A 205 -10.57 17.61 -13.26
C SER A 205 -11.38 18.85 -12.89
N GLY A 206 -12.15 19.34 -13.86
CA GLY A 206 -13.24 20.25 -13.64
C GLY A 206 -14.26 19.47 -12.82
N ASP A 207 -14.60 20.03 -11.67
CA ASP A 207 -15.81 19.77 -10.91
C ASP A 207 -16.89 19.25 -11.88
N GLU A 208 -17.20 17.95 -11.82
CA GLU A 208 -18.08 17.32 -12.81
C GLU A 208 -19.43 18.02 -12.72
N ALA A 209 -19.68 18.91 -13.67
CA ALA A 209 -20.96 19.54 -13.86
C ALA A 209 -22.00 18.42 -13.89
N ARG A 210 -23.06 18.57 -13.08
CA ARG A 210 -24.18 17.62 -12.97
C ARG A 210 -24.41 16.92 -14.32
N PRO A 211 -24.30 15.57 -14.40
CA PRO A 211 -24.51 14.89 -15.66
C PRO A 211 -25.90 15.24 -16.19
N LEU A 212 -25.98 15.68 -17.45
CA LEU A 212 -27.25 16.01 -18.09
C LEU A 212 -28.15 14.76 -18.05
N GLY A 213 -29.38 14.89 -17.53
CA GLY A 213 -30.27 13.75 -17.34
C GLY A 213 -30.03 12.92 -16.07
N ALA A 214 -29.16 13.36 -15.15
CA ALA A 214 -28.98 12.68 -13.87
C ALA A 214 -30.24 12.77 -12.99
N ILE A 215 -30.76 11.59 -12.63
CA ILE A 215 -31.80 11.37 -11.63
C ILE A 215 -31.27 11.75 -10.24
N ALA A 216 -30.09 11.23 -9.91
CA ALA A 216 -29.39 11.49 -8.67
C ALA A 216 -27.88 11.32 -8.87
N PHE A 217 -27.09 11.93 -8.00
CA PHE A 217 -25.64 11.80 -8.00
C PHE A 217 -25.11 12.03 -6.59
N GLY A 218 -23.88 11.59 -6.34
CA GLY A 218 -23.19 11.79 -5.08
C GLY A 218 -21.78 11.22 -5.13
N SER A 219 -21.14 11.18 -3.97
CA SER A 219 -19.80 10.62 -3.81
C SER A 219 -19.72 9.76 -2.56
N VAL A 220 -18.88 8.74 -2.60
CA VAL A 220 -18.53 7.90 -1.45
C VAL A 220 -17.01 7.78 -1.34
N THR A 221 -16.54 7.33 -0.18
CA THR A 221 -15.14 6.96 0.03
C THR A 221 -14.99 5.45 -0.13
N ILE A 222 -14.06 5.02 -0.98
CA ILE A 222 -13.64 3.62 -1.10
C ILE A 222 -12.83 3.25 0.15
N ALA A 223 -13.24 2.19 0.84
CA ALA A 223 -12.50 1.64 1.97
C ALA A 223 -11.21 0.97 1.48
N TRP A 224 -10.06 1.38 2.01
CA TRP A 224 -8.73 0.83 1.75
C TRP A 224 -8.63 -0.65 2.06
N SER A 225 -9.40 -1.16 3.02
CA SER A 225 -9.43 -2.59 3.34
C SER A 225 -10.17 -3.45 2.32
N ASP A 226 -11.02 -2.85 1.48
CA ASP A 226 -11.83 -3.58 0.53
C ASP A 226 -11.17 -3.67 -0.86
N VAL A 227 -10.09 -2.94 -1.10
CA VAL A 227 -9.41 -2.84 -2.41
C VAL A 227 -7.90 -3.05 -2.28
N PRO A 228 -7.24 -3.53 -3.36
CA PRO A 228 -5.78 -3.53 -3.38
C PRO A 228 -5.23 -2.10 -3.22
N PRO A 229 -4.12 -1.92 -2.48
CA PRO A 229 -3.48 -0.61 -2.35
C PRO A 229 -2.79 -0.21 -3.65
N GLY A 230 -2.45 1.08 -3.79
CA GLY A 230 -1.71 1.58 -4.96
C GLY A 230 -2.54 1.78 -6.24
N ILE A 231 -3.87 1.84 -6.13
CA ILE A 231 -4.78 2.09 -7.27
C ILE A 231 -5.49 3.45 -7.10
N PHE A 232 -6.39 3.52 -6.12
CA PHE A 232 -7.27 4.67 -5.95
C PHE A 232 -6.62 5.83 -5.20
N ASP A 233 -7.08 7.04 -5.49
CA ASP A 233 -6.70 8.25 -4.77
C ASP A 233 -7.05 8.12 -3.27
N ALA A 234 -6.08 8.44 -2.42
CA ALA A 234 -6.21 8.27 -0.98
C ALA A 234 -7.14 9.30 -0.31
N ALA A 235 -7.56 10.36 -1.00
CA ALA A 235 -8.51 11.34 -0.50
C ALA A 235 -9.85 10.69 -0.09
N GLU A 236 -10.65 11.44 0.65
CA GLU A 236 -12.04 11.08 0.88
C GLU A 236 -12.90 11.45 -0.32
N GLN A 237 -14.10 10.85 -0.41
CA GLN A 237 -15.04 11.08 -1.50
C GLN A 237 -14.38 10.85 -2.87
N ASN A 238 -13.58 9.79 -2.94
CA ASN A 238 -12.75 9.42 -4.08
C ASN A 238 -13.52 8.59 -5.13
N LEU A 239 -14.82 8.31 -4.93
CA LEU A 239 -15.68 7.73 -5.96
C LEU A 239 -16.94 8.56 -6.13
N GLY A 240 -17.13 9.11 -7.32
CA GLY A 240 -18.38 9.71 -7.75
C GLY A 240 -19.32 8.65 -8.32
N TRP A 241 -20.62 8.82 -8.09
CA TRP A 241 -21.67 8.00 -8.68
C TRP A 241 -22.81 8.89 -9.18
N ALA A 242 -23.46 8.46 -10.26
CA ALA A 242 -24.63 9.11 -10.80
C ALA A 242 -25.60 8.06 -11.37
N VAL A 243 -26.89 8.23 -11.12
CA VAL A 243 -27.95 7.47 -11.79
C VAL A 243 -28.53 8.35 -12.88
N VAL A 244 -28.54 7.83 -14.10
CA VAL A 244 -28.92 8.59 -15.31
C VAL A 244 -29.97 7.80 -16.08
N ALA A 245 -31.02 8.50 -16.53
CA ALA A 245 -31.97 7.97 -17.50
C ALA A 245 -31.61 8.49 -18.90
N GLU A 246 -31.17 7.60 -19.79
CA GLU A 246 -30.86 7.92 -21.18
C GLU A 246 -31.47 6.85 -22.09
N ASN A 247 -32.11 7.27 -23.19
CA ASN A 247 -32.71 6.35 -24.18
C ASN A 247 -33.66 5.29 -23.56
N ALA A 248 -34.47 5.70 -22.57
CA ALA A 248 -35.37 4.84 -21.81
C ALA A 248 -34.68 3.71 -20.99
N ALA A 249 -33.37 3.79 -20.78
CA ALA A 249 -32.62 2.91 -19.89
C ALA A 249 -32.10 3.69 -18.67
N VAL A 250 -32.26 3.12 -17.49
CA VAL A 250 -31.67 3.65 -16.25
C VAL A 250 -30.33 2.97 -16.02
N THR A 251 -29.26 3.78 -15.96
CA THR A 251 -27.89 3.31 -15.75
C THR A 251 -27.26 4.02 -14.56
N ALA A 252 -26.39 3.31 -13.84
CA ALA A 252 -25.52 3.87 -12.84
C ALA A 252 -24.12 4.06 -13.44
N ARG A 253 -23.63 5.30 -13.43
CA ARG A 253 -22.27 5.65 -13.78
C ARG A 253 -21.48 5.81 -12.50
N VAL A 254 -20.31 5.20 -12.42
CA VAL A 254 -19.35 5.40 -11.34
C VAL A 254 -18.01 5.83 -11.91
N ARG A 255 -17.29 6.67 -11.18
CA ARG A 255 -15.94 7.11 -11.50
C ARG A 255 -15.14 7.25 -10.22
N ALA A 256 -14.17 6.37 -10.04
CA ALA A 256 -13.18 6.47 -8.99
C ALA A 256 -12.03 7.37 -9.43
N ALA A 257 -11.48 8.15 -8.49
CA ALA A 257 -10.23 8.85 -8.69
C ALA A 257 -9.07 7.85 -8.56
N ILE A 258 -8.17 7.85 -9.55
CA ILE A 258 -6.97 7.00 -9.59
C ILE A 258 -5.75 7.89 -9.38
N SER A 259 -4.85 7.43 -8.52
CA SER A 259 -3.58 8.12 -8.25
C SER A 259 -2.38 7.18 -8.19
N GLY A 260 -2.56 5.86 -8.06
CA GLY A 260 -1.44 4.93 -7.98
C GLY A 260 -1.08 4.28 -9.32
N PRO A 261 0.04 3.54 -9.37
CA PRO A 261 0.55 2.91 -10.59
C PRO A 261 -0.17 1.61 -10.99
N GLU A 262 -0.98 1.04 -10.09
CA GLU A 262 -1.69 -0.22 -10.32
C GLU A 262 -3.06 0.02 -11.01
N SER A 263 -3.51 -0.96 -11.80
CA SER A 263 -4.76 -0.86 -12.58
C SER A 263 -6.01 -1.16 -11.72
N SER A 264 -7.08 -0.39 -11.92
CA SER A 264 -8.40 -0.67 -11.35
C SER A 264 -9.22 -1.69 -12.14
N GLU A 265 -8.73 -2.13 -13.30
CA GLU A 265 -9.47 -3.01 -14.21
C GLU A 265 -9.89 -4.32 -13.52
N GLY A 266 -11.17 -4.66 -13.66
CA GLY A 266 -11.72 -5.90 -13.11
C GLY A 266 -12.11 -5.84 -11.63
N ILE A 267 -11.86 -4.72 -10.93
CA ILE A 267 -12.30 -4.56 -9.55
C ILE A 267 -13.84 -4.48 -9.50
N PRO A 268 -14.52 -5.34 -8.73
CA PRO A 268 -15.98 -5.35 -8.68
C PRO A 268 -16.51 -4.08 -8.02
N VAL A 269 -17.60 -3.55 -8.57
CA VAL A 269 -18.34 -2.43 -8.01
C VAL A 269 -19.82 -2.78 -7.97
N SER A 270 -20.48 -2.45 -6.86
CA SER A 270 -21.92 -2.64 -6.71
C SER A 270 -22.58 -1.42 -6.09
N LEU A 271 -23.80 -1.15 -6.51
CA LEU A 271 -24.65 -0.09 -5.98
C LEU A 271 -25.96 -0.70 -5.53
N ARG A 272 -26.49 -0.19 -4.41
CA ARG A 272 -27.78 -0.60 -3.87
C ARG A 272 -28.51 0.59 -3.26
N CYS A 273 -29.75 0.79 -3.67
CA CYS A 273 -30.65 1.80 -3.11
C CYS A 273 -32.07 1.24 -3.04
N GLY A 274 -32.50 0.83 -1.84
CA GLY A 274 -33.79 0.18 -1.64
C GLY A 274 -33.92 -1.10 -2.48
N VAL A 275 -34.86 -1.08 -3.44
CA VAL A 275 -35.12 -2.18 -4.38
C VAL A 275 -34.19 -2.16 -5.59
N PHE A 276 -33.51 -1.05 -5.85
CA PHE A 276 -32.63 -0.90 -6.99
C PHE A 276 -31.23 -1.40 -6.68
N HIS A 277 -30.63 -2.09 -7.64
CA HIS A 277 -29.22 -2.49 -7.57
C HIS A 277 -28.55 -2.46 -8.93
N ALA A 278 -27.24 -2.33 -8.92
CA ALA A 278 -26.39 -2.43 -10.11
C ALA A 278 -25.07 -3.09 -9.70
N ALA A 279 -24.47 -3.87 -10.59
CA ALA A 279 -23.19 -4.51 -10.35
C ALA A 279 -22.40 -4.65 -11.65
N GLY A 280 -21.08 -4.57 -11.55
CA GLY A 280 -20.15 -4.80 -12.64
C GLY A 280 -18.71 -4.66 -12.16
N VAL A 281 -17.82 -4.28 -13.06
CA VAL A 281 -16.39 -4.10 -12.78
C VAL A 281 -15.92 -2.74 -13.27
N LEU A 282 -14.92 -2.18 -12.62
CA LEU A 282 -14.24 -0.97 -13.06
C LEU A 282 -13.36 -1.27 -14.29
N ASP A 283 -13.25 -0.28 -15.17
CA ASP A 283 -12.24 -0.24 -16.23
C ASP A 283 -10.90 0.28 -15.67
N ALA A 284 -9.88 0.38 -16.54
CA ALA A 284 -8.55 0.87 -16.17
C ALA A 284 -8.53 2.36 -15.80
N ASP A 285 -9.55 3.13 -16.19
CA ASP A 285 -9.70 4.56 -15.88
C ASP A 285 -10.54 4.79 -14.60
N GLY A 286 -10.91 3.72 -13.90
CA GLY A 286 -11.69 3.76 -12.66
C GLY A 286 -13.17 4.03 -12.90
N GLY A 287 -13.64 3.91 -14.13
CA GLY A 287 -15.03 4.08 -14.54
C GLY A 287 -15.80 2.77 -14.57
N ALA A 288 -17.13 2.85 -14.41
CA ALA A 288 -18.02 1.80 -14.90
C ALA A 288 -19.40 2.39 -15.26
N VAL A 289 -20.05 1.78 -16.25
CA VAL A 289 -21.44 2.07 -16.62
C VAL A 289 -22.25 0.79 -16.43
N LEU A 290 -23.17 0.82 -15.49
CA LEU A 290 -23.85 -0.36 -14.97
C LEU A 290 -25.35 -0.27 -15.24
N PRO A 291 -26.00 -1.28 -15.82
CA PRO A 291 -27.45 -1.33 -15.87
C PRO A 291 -28.03 -1.42 -14.46
N VAL A 292 -29.09 -0.65 -14.19
CA VAL A 292 -29.80 -0.69 -12.91
C VAL A 292 -30.98 -1.67 -13.02
N PHE A 293 -31.12 -2.54 -12.04
CA PHE A 293 -32.19 -3.53 -11.94
C PHE A 293 -33.09 -3.27 -10.73
N ASP A 294 -34.35 -3.69 -10.82
CA ASP A 294 -35.30 -3.72 -9.71
C ASP A 294 -35.20 -5.03 -8.89
N ALA A 295 -36.02 -5.17 -7.85
CA ALA A 295 -36.04 -6.35 -6.99
C ALA A 295 -36.49 -7.65 -7.70
N GLN A 296 -36.93 -7.59 -8.95
CA GLN A 296 -37.31 -8.73 -9.79
C GLN A 296 -36.26 -9.01 -10.88
N GLU A 297 -35.06 -8.42 -10.80
CA GLU A 297 -33.99 -8.55 -11.79
C GLU A 297 -34.39 -8.01 -13.18
N ARG A 298 -35.34 -7.08 -13.24
CA ARG A 298 -35.75 -6.42 -14.48
C ARG A 298 -35.05 -5.06 -14.60
N PRO A 299 -34.73 -4.60 -15.81
CA PRO A 299 -34.21 -3.26 -16.01
C PRO A 299 -35.10 -2.22 -15.34
N ALA A 300 -34.51 -1.32 -14.57
CA ALA A 300 -35.24 -0.31 -13.82
C ALA A 300 -35.99 0.63 -14.76
N GLU A 301 -37.27 0.84 -14.47
CA GLU A 301 -38.09 1.82 -15.17
C GLU A 301 -37.76 3.24 -14.66
N GLU A 302 -37.86 4.21 -15.57
CA GLU A 302 -37.50 5.61 -15.30
C GLU A 302 -38.36 6.25 -14.19
N VAL A 303 -39.69 6.09 -14.24
CA VAL A 303 -40.60 6.73 -13.26
C VAL A 303 -40.37 6.23 -11.82
N PRO A 304 -40.26 4.91 -11.56
CA PRO A 304 -39.84 4.41 -10.25
C PRO A 304 -38.46 4.91 -9.82
N ALA A 305 -37.49 5.00 -10.74
CA ALA A 305 -36.16 5.52 -10.42
C ALA A 305 -36.18 7.00 -10.02
N TRP A 306 -36.99 7.85 -10.67
CA TRP A 306 -37.16 9.27 -10.29
C TRP A 306 -37.82 9.47 -8.92
N ASN A 307 -38.68 8.54 -8.51
CA ASN A 307 -39.37 8.61 -7.22
C ASN A 307 -38.57 7.96 -6.08
N ALA A 308 -37.41 7.38 -6.36
CA ALA A 308 -36.58 6.72 -5.35
C ALA A 308 -35.79 7.73 -4.51
N ASP A 309 -35.61 7.42 -3.22
CA ASP A 309 -34.75 8.17 -2.33
C ASP A 309 -33.29 7.71 -2.45
N TRP A 310 -32.58 8.30 -3.42
CA TRP A 310 -31.17 8.00 -3.67
C TRP A 310 -30.22 8.51 -2.59
N SER A 311 -30.68 9.22 -1.56
CA SER A 311 -29.82 9.58 -0.43
C SER A 311 -29.40 8.36 0.40
N ALA A 312 -30.16 7.27 0.34
CA ALA A 312 -29.85 5.98 0.95
C ALA A 312 -28.94 5.08 0.09
N MET A 313 -28.35 5.61 -0.98
CA MET A 313 -27.44 4.87 -1.86
C MET A 313 -26.25 4.31 -1.08
N ARG A 314 -25.99 3.02 -1.29
CA ARG A 314 -24.78 2.34 -0.83
C ARG A 314 -24.00 1.87 -2.04
N VAL A 315 -22.72 2.24 -2.09
CA VAL A 315 -21.78 1.79 -3.10
C VAL A 315 -20.69 0.97 -2.42
N SER A 316 -20.36 -0.18 -2.98
CA SER A 316 -19.25 -1.03 -2.54
C SER A 316 -18.27 -1.23 -3.70
N VAL A 317 -16.98 -1.23 -3.40
CA VAL A 317 -15.91 -1.53 -4.35
C VAL A 317 -15.02 -2.61 -3.75
N GLY A 318 -14.63 -3.60 -4.55
CA GLY A 318 -13.82 -4.72 -4.10
C GLY A 318 -14.58 -5.67 -3.16
N ALA A 319 -13.95 -6.07 -2.05
CA ALA A 319 -14.46 -7.10 -1.14
C ALA A 319 -15.72 -6.69 -0.37
N GLY A 320 -15.97 -5.39 -0.18
CA GLY A 320 -17.22 -4.82 0.33
C GLY A 320 -17.64 -5.27 1.73
N GLY A 321 -16.72 -5.28 2.71
CA GLY A 321 -16.97 -5.94 4.00
C GLY A 321 -16.43 -5.26 5.26
N ALA A 322 -15.50 -4.32 5.17
CA ALA A 322 -14.85 -3.77 6.36
C ALA A 322 -15.02 -2.25 6.49
N GLY A 323 -15.46 -1.81 7.67
CA GLY A 323 -15.42 -0.41 8.06
C GLY A 323 -13.99 -0.01 8.45
N GLU A 324 -13.54 1.15 8.00
CA GLU A 324 -12.25 1.70 8.40
C GLU A 324 -12.34 2.33 9.81
N PRO A 325 -11.32 2.19 10.67
CA PRO A 325 -11.24 2.92 11.91
C PRO A 325 -11.28 4.43 11.66
N SER A 326 -12.04 5.15 12.50
CA SER A 326 -12.19 6.60 12.36
C SER A 326 -10.84 7.33 12.46
N GLY A 327 -10.63 8.29 11.55
CA GLY A 327 -9.42 9.11 11.50
C GLY A 327 -8.14 8.39 11.10
N LEU A 328 -8.16 7.07 10.80
CA LEU A 328 -6.98 6.35 10.30
C LEU A 328 -6.46 7.01 9.01
N ARG A 329 -7.36 7.33 8.07
CA ARG A 329 -6.98 7.96 6.81
C ARG A 329 -6.27 9.28 7.01
N ASP A 330 -6.81 10.14 7.85
CA ASP A 330 -6.24 11.44 8.13
C ASP A 330 -4.84 11.35 8.73
N ARG A 331 -4.62 10.44 9.69
CA ARG A 331 -3.31 10.25 10.31
C ARG A 331 -2.28 9.76 9.30
N VAL A 332 -2.63 8.76 8.50
CA VAL A 332 -1.69 8.21 7.51
C VAL A 332 -1.39 9.22 6.39
N ARG A 333 -2.40 9.95 5.88
CA ARG A 333 -2.20 11.05 4.93
C ARG A 333 -1.38 12.19 5.53
N ALA A 334 -1.60 12.54 6.80
CA ALA A 334 -0.82 13.56 7.49
C ALA A 334 0.66 13.16 7.62
N PHE A 335 0.93 11.89 7.94
CA PHE A 335 2.27 11.34 7.94
C PHE A 335 2.95 11.48 6.57
N ALA A 336 2.32 11.01 5.49
CA ALA A 336 2.86 11.10 4.13
C ALA A 336 3.15 12.56 3.71
N ARG A 337 2.19 13.48 3.94
CA ARG A 337 2.41 14.91 3.66
C ARG A 337 3.55 15.51 4.46
N SER A 338 3.70 15.13 5.73
CA SER A 338 4.78 15.65 6.57
C SER A 338 6.17 15.25 6.03
N ARG A 339 6.29 14.03 5.50
CA ARG A 339 7.53 13.53 4.89
C ARG A 339 7.88 14.22 3.59
N LEU A 340 6.89 14.45 2.70
CA LEU A 340 7.12 15.22 1.47
C LEU A 340 7.44 16.69 1.76
N ALA A 341 6.75 17.32 2.72
CA ALA A 341 6.95 18.73 3.03
C ALA A 341 8.28 19.02 3.75
N ARG A 342 8.78 18.06 4.53
CA ARG A 342 10.03 18.16 5.28
C ARG A 342 10.75 16.81 5.25
N PRO A 343 11.44 16.48 4.14
CA PRO A 343 12.19 15.23 4.05
C PRO A 343 13.18 15.12 5.20
N ALA A 344 13.08 14.03 5.95
CA ALA A 344 13.98 13.74 7.07
C ALA A 344 15.32 13.22 6.56
N ASP A 345 16.31 13.07 7.45
CA ASP A 345 17.62 12.48 7.11
C ASP A 345 17.48 11.03 6.60
N ASP A 346 16.38 10.36 6.96
CA ASP A 346 16.02 9.03 6.49
C ASP A 346 15.11 9.02 5.25
N ALA A 347 14.95 10.15 4.54
CA ALA A 347 14.17 10.19 3.31
C ALA A 347 14.74 9.21 2.25
N PHE A 348 13.85 8.59 1.50
CA PHE A 348 14.20 7.86 0.29
C PHE A 348 14.40 8.84 -0.86
N LEU A 349 15.28 8.52 -1.80
CA LEU A 349 15.45 9.31 -3.03
C LEU A 349 14.13 9.45 -3.79
N ALA A 350 13.30 8.41 -3.82
CA ALA A 350 11.95 8.50 -4.39
C ALA A 350 11.08 9.59 -3.73
N GLU A 351 11.19 9.77 -2.40
CA GLU A 351 10.48 10.85 -1.68
C GLU A 351 11.06 12.23 -2.02
N LEU A 352 12.39 12.33 -2.10
CA LEU A 352 13.07 13.58 -2.44
C LEU A 352 12.69 14.06 -3.85
N LEU A 353 12.71 13.16 -4.84
CA LEU A 353 12.32 13.47 -6.22
C LEU A 353 10.84 13.87 -6.31
N ALA A 354 9.97 13.20 -5.55
CA ALA A 354 8.55 13.55 -5.49
C ALA A 354 8.34 14.94 -4.87
N ALA A 355 9.00 15.24 -3.75
CA ALA A 355 8.92 16.55 -3.08
C ALA A 355 9.49 17.70 -3.93
N GLU A 356 10.51 17.43 -4.74
CA GLU A 356 11.13 18.41 -5.64
C GLU A 356 10.31 18.65 -6.92
N SER A 357 9.54 17.65 -7.37
CA SER A 357 8.69 17.74 -8.57
C SER A 357 7.39 18.53 -8.36
N ASP A 358 7.00 18.75 -7.10
CA ASP A 358 5.82 19.54 -6.73
C ASP A 358 6.07 21.07 -6.78
N TYR A 359 7.29 21.52 -7.11
CA TYR A 359 7.71 22.94 -7.22
C TYR A 359 8.02 23.38 -8.66
#